data_AF-A0A4R2JYS7-F1
#
_entry.id   AF-A0A4R2JYS7-F1
#
_cell.length_a   1.000
_cell.length_b   1.000
_cell.length_c   1.000
_cell.angle_alpha   90.00
_cell.angle_beta   90.00
_cell.angle_gamma   90.00
#
_symmetry.space_group_name_H-M   'P 1'
#
loop_
_entity.id
_entity.type
_entity.pdbx_description
1 polymer ?
#
loop_
_entity_poly.entity_id
_entity_poly.type
_entity_poly.pdbx_seq_one_letter_code
_entity_poly.pdbx_strand_id
1 'polypeptide(L)' 'MAEPRWDFGCHDLFGRDRALTVLVDHGRVLLVPPAGASAVLSAQQTRSLRQALDQAEDRASEP' A
#
# COMPACT_ATOMS: atom_id res chain seq x y z
N MET A 1 18.57 7.29 -3.25
CA MET A 1 18.13 5.90 -2.99
C MET A 1 16.64 5.85 -3.27
N ALA A 2 16.13 4.83 -3.95
CA ALA A 2 14.67 4.71 -4.13
C ALA A 2 14.07 4.39 -2.75
N GLU A 3 13.09 5.18 -2.33
CA GLU A 3 12.38 4.95 -1.08
C GLU A 3 11.63 3.60 -1.16
N PRO A 4 11.53 2.85 -0.03
CA PRO A 4 10.81 1.59 -0.01
C PRO A 4 9.38 1.76 -0.52
N ARG A 5 8.99 0.94 -1.50
CA ARG A 5 7.69 1.00 -2.17
C ARG A 5 7.15 -0.39 -2.46
N TRP A 6 5.86 -0.58 -2.20
CA TRP A 6 5.09 -1.77 -2.54
C TRP A 6 3.83 -1.39 -3.31
N ASP A 7 3.55 -2.11 -4.40
CA ASP A 7 2.35 -1.94 -5.21
C ASP A 7 1.43 -3.16 -5.07
N PHE A 8 0.15 -2.91 -4.78
CA PHE A 8 -0.88 -3.93 -4.60
C PHE A 8 -1.96 -3.78 -5.66
N GLY A 9 -2.21 -4.85 -6.40
CA GLY A 9 -3.44 -4.95 -7.19
C GLY A 9 -4.66 -4.89 -6.28
N CYS A 10 -5.67 -4.11 -6.67
CA CYS A 10 -6.96 -3.97 -5.99
C CYS A 10 -8.05 -3.68 -7.03
N HIS A 11 -9.30 -3.56 -6.57
CA HIS A 11 -10.38 -3.06 -7.42
C HIS A 11 -10.86 -1.69 -6.95
N ASP A 12 -11.54 -0.94 -7.80
CA ASP A 12 -12.38 0.17 -7.34
C ASP A 12 -13.83 -0.28 -7.06
N LEU A 13 -14.68 0.65 -6.62
CA LEU A 13 -16.10 0.40 -6.36
C LEU A 13 -16.88 -0.12 -7.58
N PHE A 14 -16.34 0.03 -8.79
CA PHE A 14 -16.94 -0.43 -10.04
C PHE A 14 -16.32 -1.74 -10.53
N GLY A 15 -15.48 -2.39 -9.71
CA GLY A 15 -14.83 -3.66 -10.03
C GLY A 15 -13.69 -3.56 -11.05
N ARG A 16 -13.22 -2.35 -11.38
CA ARG A 16 -12.09 -2.20 -12.31
C ARG A 16 -10.78 -2.45 -11.59
N ASP A 17 -9.84 -3.08 -12.27
CA ASP A 17 -8.49 -3.29 -11.75
C ASP A 17 -7.77 -1.97 -11.55
N ARG A 18 -7.17 -1.83 -10.37
CA ARG A 18 -6.45 -0.65 -9.90
C ARG A 18 -5.24 -1.07 -9.06
N ALA A 19 -4.46 -0.09 -8.63
CA ALA A 19 -3.33 -0.30 -7.73
C ALA A 19 -3.40 0.63 -6.51
N LEU A 20 -3.11 0.06 -5.35
CA LEU A 20 -2.81 0.77 -4.10
C LEU A 20 -1.29 0.73 -3.91
N THR A 21 -0.69 1.83 -3.49
CA THR A 21 0.73 1.86 -3.17
C THR A 21 0.94 2.10 -1.68
N VAL A 22 1.88 1.37 -1.09
CA VAL A 22 2.49 1.68 0.22
C VAL A 22 3.90 2.17 -0.03
N LEU A 23 4.31 3.26 0.61
CA LEU A 23 5.68 3.75 0.54
C LEU A 23 6.12 4.37 1.86
N VAL A 24 7.42 4.43 2.10
CA VAL A 24 8.00 5.06 3.28
C VAL A 24 8.67 6.37 2.88
N ASP A 25 8.29 7.46 3.53
CA ASP A 25 8.80 8.80 3.27
C ASP A 25 9.08 9.48 4.61
N HIS A 26 10.33 9.94 4.82
CA HIS A 26 10.77 10.62 6.04
C HIS A 26 10.31 9.93 7.35
N GLY A 27 10.49 8.61 7.45
CA GLY A 27 10.10 7.83 8.64
C GLY A 27 8.60 7.69 8.84
N ARG A 28 7.79 7.91 7.79
CA ARG A 28 6.34 7.75 7.80
C ARG A 28 5.90 6.77 6.74
N VAL A 29 4.91 5.95 7.08
CA VAL A 29 4.25 5.07 6.12
C VAL A 29 3.13 5.86 5.42
N LEU A 30 3.20 5.95 4.10
CA LEU A 30 2.20 6.58 3.25
C LEU A 30 1.41 5.51 2.49
N LEU A 31 0.08 5.59 2.56
CA LEU A 31 -0.83 4.80 1.73
C LEU A 31 -1.43 5.68 0.65
N VAL A 32 -1.18 5.32 -0.60
CA VAL A 32 -1.71 6.02 -1.76
C VAL A 32 -2.81 5.17 -2.40
N PRO A 33 -4.08 5.59 -2.34
CA PRO A 33 -5.17 4.90 -3.02
C PRO A 33 -5.06 5.08 -4.54
N PRO A 34 -5.78 4.26 -5.32
CA PRO A 34 -5.98 4.50 -6.74
C PRO A 34 -6.45 5.92 -7.03
N ALA A 35 -5.96 6.53 -8.11
CA ALA A 35 -6.33 7.89 -8.47
C ALA A 35 -7.85 8.05 -8.65
N GLY A 36 -8.46 8.94 -7.86
CA GLY A 36 -9.88 9.28 -7.92
C GLY A 36 -10.84 8.16 -7.49
N ALA A 37 -10.35 7.11 -6.81
CA ALA A 37 -11.17 5.99 -6.40
C ALA A 37 -10.75 5.43 -5.04
N SER A 38 -11.67 4.72 -4.38
CA SER A 38 -11.36 3.89 -3.22
C SER A 38 -10.74 2.57 -3.65
N ALA A 39 -9.74 2.09 -2.91
CA ALA A 39 -9.24 0.73 -3.04
C ALA A 39 -10.19 -0.24 -2.34
N VAL A 40 -10.75 -1.18 -3.08
CA VAL A 40 -11.49 -2.34 -2.57
C VAL A 40 -10.54 -3.53 -2.60
N LEU A 41 -10.35 -4.15 -1.44
CA LEU A 41 -9.46 -5.30 -1.27
C LEU A 41 -10.26 -6.54 -0.89
N SER A 42 -9.91 -7.68 -1.46
CA SER A 42 -10.34 -8.98 -0.96
C SER A 42 -9.71 -9.29 0.40
N ALA A 43 -10.22 -10.32 1.07
CA ALA A 43 -9.64 -10.81 2.32
C ALA A 43 -8.18 -11.28 2.17
N GLN A 44 -7.78 -11.79 1.00
CA GLN A 44 -6.41 -12.17 0.72
C GLN A 44 -5.52 -10.94 0.52
N GLN A 45 -5.97 -9.97 -0.28
CA GLN A 45 -5.23 -8.71 -0.50
C GLN A 45 -5.08 -7.91 0.81
N THR A 46 -6.08 -7.94 1.69
CA THR A 46 -5.99 -7.30 3.02
C THR A 46 -4.89 -7.93 3.89
N ARG A 47 -4.69 -9.26 3.81
CA ARG A 47 -3.61 -9.94 4.52
C ARG A 47 -2.24 -9.57 3.95
N SER A 48 -2.12 -9.52 2.62
CA SER A 48 -0.88 -9.08 1.95
C SER A 48 -0.55 -7.63 2.27
N LEU A 49 -1.56 -6.75 2.33
CA LEU A 49 -1.39 -5.36 2.74
C LEU A 49 -0.84 -5.27 4.18
N ARG A 50 -1.40 -6.04 5.13
CA ARG A 50 -0.88 -6.07 6.51
C ARG A 50 0.62 -6.41 6.54
N GLN A 51 1.03 -7.47 5.86
CA GLN A 51 2.44 -7.89 5.85
C GLN A 51 3.39 -6.83 5.28
N ALA A 52 2.90 -5.99 4.37
CA ALA A 52 3.68 -4.90 3.82
C ALA A 52 3.67 -3.65 4.71
N LEU A 53 2.59 -3.41 5.44
CA LEU A 53 2.55 -2.37 6.47
C LEU A 53 3.53 -2.70 7.59
N ASP A 54 3.60 -3.96 8.03
CA ASP A 54 4.58 -4.42 9.02
C ASP A 54 6.02 -4.16 8.52
N GLN A 55 6.33 -4.52 7.26
CA GLN A 55 7.63 -4.22 6.65
C GLN A 55 7.89 -2.71 6.51
N ALA A 56 6.88 -1.92 6.17
CA ALA A 56 7.01 -0.48 6.02
C ALA A 56 7.26 0.22 7.37
N GLU A 57 6.65 -0.28 8.45
CA GLU A 57 6.90 0.19 9.82
C GLU A 57 8.36 -0.05 10.24
N ASP A 58 8.88 -1.25 9.96
CA ASP A 58 10.28 -1.58 10.22
C ASP A 58 11.22 -0.60 9.49
N ARG A 59 10.96 -0.36 8.20
CA ARG A 59 11.74 0.59 7.37
C ARG A 59 11.60 2.04 7.82
N ALA A 60 10.43 2.45 8.30
CA ALA A 60 10.19 3.80 8.78
C ALA A 60 10.87 4.08 10.13
N SER A 61 11.14 3.03 10.90
CA SER A 61 11.77 3.10 12.22
C SER A 61 13.29 2.92 12.20
N GLU A 62 13.87 2.54 11.05
CA GLU A 62 15.32 2.48 10.86
C GLU A 62 15.91 3.92 10.99
N PRO A 63 16.90 4.12 11.88
CA PRO A 63 17.48 5.43 12.18
C PRO A 63 18.44 5.99 11.11
#